data_AF-A0A926TIT2-F1
#
_entry.id   AF-A0A926TIT2-F1
#
_cell.length_a   1.000
_cell.length_b   1.000
_cell.length_c   1.000
_cell.angle_alpha   90.00
_cell.angle_beta   90.00
_cell.angle_gamma   90.00
#
_symmetry.space_group_name_H-M   'P 1'
#
loop_
_entity.id
_entity.type
_entity.pdbx_description
1 polymer ?
#
loop_
_entity_poly.entity_id
_entity_poly.type
_entity_poly.pdbx_seq_one_letter_code
_entity_poly.pdbx_strand_id
1 'polypeptide(L)' 'MDLIESGKMAVKTLTANKLRSALTMLGIVIGNASVIAMIGLGQGAQRLASEQFESLGPNVLFITPGTREARNR' A
#
# COMPACT_ATOMS: atom_id res chain seq x y z
N MET A 1 -32.88 -21.10 18.63
CA MET A 1 -31.54 -21.53 18.20
C MET A 1 -30.54 -20.72 18.98
N ASP A 2 -29.86 -21.34 19.95
CA ASP A 2 -28.89 -20.64 20.78
C ASP A 2 -27.63 -20.32 19.97
N LEU A 3 -27.13 -19.07 20.06
CA LEU A 3 -25.88 -18.66 19.41
C LEU A 3 -24.69 -19.54 19.81
N ILE A 4 -24.72 -20.05 21.04
CA ILE A 4 -23.71 -20.97 21.58
C ILE A 4 -23.71 -22.29 20.79
N GLU A 5 -24.89 -22.78 20.42
CA GLU A 5 -25.04 -24.03 19.68
C GLU A 5 -24.55 -23.89 18.23
N SER A 6 -24.88 -22.76 17.58
CA SER A 6 -24.37 -22.41 16.26
C SER A 6 -22.85 -22.27 16.23
N GLY A 7 -22.26 -21.61 17.22
CA GLY A 7 -20.81 -21.48 17.34
C GLY A 7 -20.11 -22.84 17.50
N LYS A 8 -20.64 -23.70 18.37
CA LYS A 8 -20.11 -25.06 18.59
C LYS A 8 -20.17 -25.90 17.29
N MET A 9 -21.27 -25.78 16.54
CA MET A 9 -21.44 -26.49 15.27
C MET A 9 -20.50 -25.99 14.16
N ALA A 10 -20.25 -24.68 14.10
CA ALA A 10 -19.30 -24.08 13.16
C ALA A 10 -17.87 -24.57 13.42
N VAL A 11 -17.41 -24.56 14.67
CA VAL A 11 -16.07 -25.06 15.04
C VAL A 11 -15.92 -26.54 14.72
N LYS A 12 -16.95 -27.36 14.99
CA LYS A 12 -16.95 -28.78 14.63
C LYS A 12 -16.82 -29.00 13.12
N THR A 13 -17.53 -28.21 12.32
CA THR A 13 -17.48 -28.30 10.85
C THR A 13 -16.13 -27.87 10.29
N LEU A 14 -15.55 -26.80 10.84
CA LEU A 14 -14.23 -26.31 10.44
C LEU A 14 -13.11 -27.31 10.77
N THR A 15 -13.21 -27.97 11.93
CA THR A 15 -12.25 -29.00 12.35
C THR A 15 -12.44 -30.35 11.64
N ALA A 16 -13.60 -30.63 11.05
CA ALA A 16 -13.85 -31.81 10.22
C ALA A 16 -13.16 -31.73 8.85
N ASN A 17 -13.03 -30.52 8.27
CA ASN A 17 -12.43 -30.30 6.95
C ASN A 17 -11.10 -29.54 7.05
N LYS A 18 -10.17 -30.03 7.87
CA LYS A 18 -8.91 -29.34 8.22
C LYS A 18 -8.14 -28.84 7.00
N LEU A 19 -7.97 -29.68 5.97
CA LEU A 19 -7.21 -29.33 4.76
C LEU A 19 -7.88 -28.16 4.02
N ARG A 20 -9.18 -28.29 3.70
CA ARG A 20 -9.92 -27.24 2.99
C ARG A 20 -9.93 -25.93 3.77
N SER A 21 -10.28 -25.99 5.06
CA SER A 21 -10.33 -24.81 5.93
C SER A 21 -8.96 -24.14 6.06
N ALA A 22 -7.87 -24.91 6.18
CA ALA A 22 -6.52 -24.37 6.24
C ALA A 22 -6.11 -23.68 4.94
N LEU A 23 -6.33 -24.30 3.77
CA LEU A 23 -6.00 -23.69 2.48
C LEU A 23 -6.80 -22.40 2.23
N THR A 24 -8.09 -22.36 2.57
CA THR A 24 -8.89 -21.15 2.45
C THR A 24 -8.37 -20.02 3.34
N MET A 25 -8.03 -20.32 4.60
CA MET A 25 -7.46 -19.34 5.51
C MET A 25 -6.09 -18.84 5.04
N LEU A 26 -5.23 -19.72 4.55
CA LEU A 26 -3.93 -19.36 3.98
C LEU A 26 -4.08 -18.40 2.79
N GLY A 27 -5.05 -18.68 1.89
CA GLY A 27 -5.33 -17.81 0.75
C GLY A 27 -5.71 -16.39 1.17
N ILE A 28 -6.60 -16.26 2.17
CA ILE A 28 -7.02 -14.95 2.70
C ILE A 28 -5.86 -14.21 3.37
N VAL A 29 -5.04 -14.92 4.16
CA VAL A 29 -3.89 -14.32 4.85
C VAL A 29 -2.86 -13.80 3.85
N ILE A 30 -2.44 -14.62 2.89
CA ILE A 30 -1.44 -14.22 1.89
C ILE A 30 -2.01 -13.13 0.97
N GLY A 31 -3.26 -13.26 0.56
CA GLY A 31 -3.96 -12.27 -0.26
C GLY A 31 -3.95 -10.89 0.40
N ASN A 32 -4.49 -10.77 1.61
CA ASN A 32 -4.49 -9.49 2.33
C ASN A 32 -3.08 -9.00 2.66
N ALA A 33 -2.15 -9.88 3.03
CA ALA A 33 -0.77 -9.49 3.33
C ALA A 33 -0.08 -8.84 2.12
N SER A 34 -0.24 -9.42 0.92
CA SER A 34 0.34 -8.87 -0.31
C SER A 34 -0.19 -7.47 -0.64
N VAL A 35 -1.49 -7.26 -0.46
CA VAL A 35 -2.14 -5.97 -0.71
C VAL A 35 -1.65 -4.92 0.28
N ILE A 36 -1.63 -5.24 1.57
CA ILE A 36 -1.15 -4.32 2.62
C ILE A 36 0.32 -3.95 2.38
N ALA A 37 1.17 -4.92 2.06
CA ALA A 37 2.58 -4.69 1.79
C ALA A 37 2.78 -3.78 0.56
N MET A 38 2.08 -4.05 -0.54
CA MET A 38 2.16 -3.22 -1.75
C MET A 38 1.73 -1.78 -1.48
N ILE A 39 0.63 -1.58 -0.74
CA ILE A 39 0.15 -0.23 -0.40
C ILE A 39 1.20 0.49 0.45
N GLY A 40 1.76 -0.17 1.47
CA GLY A 40 2.79 0.41 2.32
C GLY A 40 4.05 0.80 1.53
N LEU A 41 4.51 -0.08 0.63
CA LEU A 41 5.64 0.21 -0.25
C LEU A 41 5.33 1.37 -1.20
N GLY A 42 4.14 1.39 -1.81
CA GLY A 42 3.73 2.44 -2.74
C GLY A 42 3.65 3.80 -2.08
N GLN A 43 3.02 3.88 -0.90
CA GLN A 43 2.95 5.11 -0.11
C GLN A 43 4.32 5.57 0.37
N GLY A 44 5.18 4.64 0.80
CA GLY A 44 6.56 4.94 1.18
C GLY A 44 7.37 5.51 0.03
N ALA A 45 7.28 4.89 -1.16
CA ALA A 45 7.96 5.36 -2.36
C ALA A 45 7.44 6.73 -2.81
N GLN A 46 6.11 6.94 -2.76
CA GLN A 46 5.51 8.24 -3.07
C GLN A 46 6.01 9.32 -2.11
N ARG A 47 6.06 9.02 -0.82
CA ARG A 47 6.56 9.95 0.20
C ARG A 47 8.04 10.28 -0.02
N LEU A 48 8.88 9.29 -0.27
CA LEU A 48 10.29 9.50 -0.62
C LEU A 48 10.43 10.41 -1.84
N ALA A 49 9.67 10.16 -2.91
CA ALA A 49 9.69 11.03 -4.08
C ALA A 49 9.27 12.47 -3.73
N SER A 50 8.17 12.63 -2.99
CA SER A 50 7.71 13.94 -2.52
C SER A 50 8.75 14.66 -1.67
N GLU A 51 9.41 13.98 -0.73
CA GLU A 51 10.48 14.54 0.10
C GLU A 51 11.67 15.01 -0.76
N GLN A 52 12.04 14.25 -1.79
CA GLN A 52 13.08 14.66 -2.75
C GLN A 52 12.66 15.90 -3.56
N PHE A 53 11.40 15.99 -3.98
CA PHE A 53 10.88 17.19 -4.67
C PHE A 53 10.77 18.41 -3.74
N GLU A 54 10.36 18.22 -2.49
CA GLU A 54 10.34 19.28 -1.48
C GLU A 54 11.76 19.77 -1.12
N SER A 55 12.75 18.89 -1.15
CA SER A 55 14.15 19.26 -0.95
C SER A 55 14.72 20.16 -2.06
N LEU A 56 14.15 20.08 -3.28
CA LEU A 56 14.41 21.02 -4.36
C LEU A 56 13.72 22.39 -4.12
N GLY A 57 12.83 22.46 -3.13
CA GLY A 57 12.09 23.65 -2.73
C GLY A 57 10.80 23.83 -3.55
N PRO A 58 9.65 24.16 -2.92
CA PRO A 58 8.40 24.45 -3.64
C PRO A 58 8.45 25.73 -4.51
N ASN A 59 9.60 26.40 -4.57
CA ASN A 59 9.87 27.61 -5.35
C ASN A 59 11.24 27.53 -6.04
N VAL A 60 11.46 26.54 -6.89
CA VAL A 60 12.63 26.53 -7.79
C VAL A 60 12.47 27.65 -8.83
N LEU A 61 13.04 28.82 -8.53
CA LEU A 61 13.18 29.92 -9.49
C LEU A 61 14.38 29.63 -10.40
N PHE A 62 14.12 29.07 -11.58
CA PHE A 62 15.15 28.89 -12.60
C PHE A 62 15.52 30.24 -13.22
N ILE A 63 16.60 30.86 -12.74
CA ILE A 63 17.16 32.07 -13.33
C ILE A 63 18.08 31.66 -14.48
N THR A 64 17.57 31.69 -15.70
CA THR A 64 18.40 31.59 -16.91
C THR A 64 18.98 32.98 -17.20
N PRO A 65 20.31 33.18 -17.16
CA PRO A 65 20.89 34.47 -17.52
C PRO A 65 20.58 34.76 -18.99
N GLY A 66 19.92 35.89 -19.25
CA GLY A 66 19.64 36.35 -20.61
C GLY A 66 20.95 36.48 -21.38
N THR A 67 21.06 35.76 -22.50
CA THR A 67 22.17 35.92 -23.44
C THR A 67 22.27 37.40 -23.83
N ARG A 68 23.52 37.90 -23.86
CA ARG A 68 23.85 39.32 -24.10
C ARG A 68 23.31 39.87 -25.44
N GLU A 69 22.78 39.02 -26.32
CA GLU A 69 22.14 39.40 -27.59
C GLU A 69 20.85 40.21 -27.41
N ALA A 70 20.15 40.13 -26.27
CA ALA A 70 18.97 40.96 -26.00
C ALA A 70 19.30 42.40 -25.53
N ARG A 71 20.58 42.72 -25.23
CA ARG A 71 21.02 44.06 -24.79
C ARG A 71 21.44 44.97 -25.96
N ASN A 72 21.45 44.47 -27.20
CA ASN A 72 21.87 45.22 -28.39
C ASN A 72 20.73 45.44 -29.41
N ARG A 73 19.47 45.37 -28.96
CA ARG A 73 18.31 45.91 -29.70
C ARG A 73 17.62 46.98 -28.89
#